data_AF-A0A3B1D536-F1
#
_entry.id   AF-A0A3B1D536-F1
#
_cell.length_a   1.000
_cell.length_b   1.000
_cell.length_c   1.000
_cell.angle_alpha   90.00
_cell.angle_beta   90.00
_cell.angle_gamma   90.00
#
_symmetry.space_group_name_H-M   'P 1'
#
loop_
_entity.id
_entity.type
_entity.pdbx_description
1 polymer ?
#
loop_
_entity_poly.entity_id
_entity_poly.type
_entity_poly.pdbx_seq_one_letter_code
_entity_poly.pdbx_strand_id
1 'polypeptide(L)'
;MIKVRAHGVLNIVMFVFLALVFGGSIAFAGPKSDAVKTMAEIMLRLNHHPSGSEMEVLRKITKSESVNKHELVLAGVLMNLEHKASSADKKKLKAILDDESASHAVHDIASILTSLNHKPSGGDKKKLQKLIQ
;
A
#
# COMPACT_ATOMS: atom_id res chain seq x y z
N MET A 1 0.66 60.44 -26.75
CA MET A 1 1.63 60.77 -25.69
C MET A 1 2.16 59.47 -25.11
N ILE A 2 3.44 59.20 -25.34
CA ILE A 2 4.17 58.03 -24.86
C ILE A 2 4.91 58.44 -23.58
N LYS A 3 4.88 57.61 -22.54
CA LYS A 3 5.75 57.79 -21.36
C LYS A 3 6.46 56.47 -21.07
N VAL A 4 7.72 56.39 -21.49
CA VAL A 4 8.67 55.34 -21.13
C VAL A 4 9.37 55.78 -19.84
N ARG A 5 9.53 54.89 -18.86
CA ARG A 5 10.53 55.06 -17.79
C ARG A 5 11.27 53.74 -17.60
N ALA A 6 12.58 53.82 -17.78
CA ALA A 6 13.55 52.73 -17.72
C ALA A 6 14.10 52.52 -16.29
N HIS A 7 15.15 51.69 -16.19
CA HIS A 7 15.97 51.27 -15.03
C HIS A 7 15.47 49.99 -14.34
N GLY A 8 16.21 48.87 -14.24
CA GLY A 8 17.60 48.61 -14.59
C GLY A 8 17.92 47.11 -14.50
N VAL A 9 18.99 46.73 -15.19
CA VAL A 9 19.59 45.39 -15.25
C VAL A 9 20.39 45.17 -13.96
N LEU A 10 20.22 44.05 -13.22
CA LEU A 10 21.23 43.64 -12.23
C LEU A 10 21.15 42.14 -11.86
N ASN A 11 22.08 41.35 -12.44
CA ASN A 11 22.44 40.00 -12.03
C ASN A 11 23.26 40.02 -10.73
N ILE A 12 22.80 39.39 -9.64
CA ILE A 12 23.62 38.88 -8.52
C ILE A 12 22.71 37.81 -7.85
N VAL A 13 23.02 36.55 -7.59
CA VAL A 13 24.23 35.89 -7.09
C VAL A 13 24.18 34.41 -7.54
N MET A 14 25.32 33.95 -8.03
CA MET A 14 25.71 32.56 -8.23
C MET A 14 25.81 31.81 -6.89
N PHE A 15 25.09 30.70 -6.75
CA PHE A 15 25.52 29.60 -5.86
C PHE A 15 25.27 28.26 -6.56
N VAL A 16 26.30 27.83 -7.28
CA VAL A 16 26.54 26.41 -7.54
C VAL A 16 27.04 25.82 -6.22
N PHE A 17 26.31 24.85 -5.67
CA PHE A 17 26.91 23.86 -4.77
C PHE A 17 26.63 22.47 -5.33
N LEU A 18 27.70 21.91 -5.88
CA LEU A 18 27.83 20.56 -6.38
C LEU A 18 28.08 19.61 -5.20
N ALA A 19 27.47 18.43 -5.31
CA ALA A 19 27.84 17.16 -4.68
C ALA A 19 27.77 17.02 -3.15
N LEU A 20 26.82 16.19 -2.71
CA LEU A 20 27.15 15.07 -1.83
C LEU A 20 26.18 13.92 -2.10
N VAL A 21 26.70 12.92 -2.81
CA VAL A 21 26.16 11.57 -2.87
C VAL A 21 26.39 10.94 -1.49
N PHE A 22 25.32 10.68 -0.77
CA PHE A 22 25.23 9.66 0.29
C PHE A 22 23.77 9.20 0.24
N GLY A 23 23.45 8.00 -0.25
CA GLY A 23 24.02 6.75 0.21
C GLY A 23 23.00 6.15 1.18
N GLY A 24 22.00 5.47 0.63
CA GLY A 24 20.97 4.80 1.40
C GLY A 24 19.74 4.56 0.56
N SER A 25 19.64 3.37 -0.05
CA SER A 25 18.32 2.78 -0.28
C SER A 25 17.61 2.80 1.07
N ILE A 26 16.66 3.71 1.24
CA ILE A 26 15.75 3.64 2.39
C ILE A 26 14.87 2.45 2.06
N ALA A 27 15.27 1.28 2.56
CA ALA A 27 14.35 0.19 2.78
C ALA A 27 13.31 0.76 3.74
N PHE A 28 12.22 1.31 3.19
CA PHE A 28 11.06 1.67 3.97
C PHE A 28 10.41 0.35 4.43
N ALA A 29 10.93 -0.22 5.51
CA ALA A 29 10.06 -0.84 6.49
C ALA A 29 9.24 0.30 7.14
N GLY A 30 8.32 0.87 6.35
CA GLY A 30 7.51 2.01 6.75
C GLY A 30 6.52 1.64 7.86
N PRO A 31 6.01 2.62 8.61
CA PRO A 31 4.84 2.41 9.46
C PRO A 31 3.70 1.79 8.63
N LYS A 32 2.90 0.93 9.27
CA LYS A 32 1.77 0.24 8.62
C LYS A 32 0.91 1.27 7.91
N SER A 33 0.68 1.10 6.61
CA SER A 33 -0.22 2.01 5.90
C SER A 33 -1.65 1.87 6.41
N ASP A 34 -2.43 2.94 6.30
CA ASP A 34 -3.86 2.91 6.63
C ASP A 34 -4.60 1.82 5.82
N ALA A 35 -4.14 1.51 4.60
CA ALA A 35 -4.70 0.46 3.78
C ALA A 35 -4.42 -0.94 4.36
N VAL A 36 -3.19 -1.23 4.82
CA VAL A 36 -2.87 -2.52 5.46
C VAL A 36 -3.69 -2.71 6.73
N LYS A 37 -3.77 -1.68 7.58
CA LYS A 37 -4.61 -1.73 8.79
C LYS A 37 -6.08 -2.01 8.45
N THR A 38 -6.62 -1.28 7.47
CA THR A 38 -8.01 -1.45 7.02
C THR A 38 -8.27 -2.85 6.49
N MET A 39 -7.38 -3.39 5.65
CA MET A 39 -7.50 -4.76 5.17
C MET A 39 -7.43 -5.78 6.33
N ALA A 40 -6.54 -5.56 7.29
CA ALA A 40 -6.43 -6.44 8.45
C ALA A 40 -7.71 -6.46 9.30
N GLU A 41 -8.31 -5.30 9.51
CA GLU A 41 -9.59 -5.15 10.22
C GLU A 41 -10.74 -5.89 9.52
N ILE A 42 -10.84 -5.75 8.19
CA ILE A 42 -11.84 -6.47 7.38
C ILE A 42 -11.61 -7.98 7.48
N MET A 43 -10.36 -8.43 7.37
CA MET A 43 -10.03 -9.86 7.47
C MET A 43 -10.35 -10.47 8.84
N LEU A 44 -10.26 -9.70 9.93
CA LEU A 44 -10.67 -10.17 11.27
C LEU A 44 -12.17 -10.33 11.42
N ARG A 45 -12.96 -9.50 10.73
CA ARG A 45 -14.43 -9.56 10.72
C ARG A 45 -14.99 -10.38 9.56
N LEU A 46 -14.10 -10.97 8.76
CA LEU A 46 -14.47 -11.65 7.54
C LEU A 46 -15.44 -12.80 7.85
N ASN A 47 -16.55 -12.79 7.12
CA ASN A 47 -17.44 -13.93 7.01
C ASN A 47 -17.04 -14.73 5.75
N HIS A 48 -17.99 -15.17 4.93
CA HIS A 48 -17.68 -15.83 3.65
C HIS A 48 -16.90 -14.93 2.67
N HIS A 49 -17.21 -13.64 2.68
CA HIS A 49 -16.62 -12.57 1.86
C HIS A 49 -16.79 -11.22 2.59
N PRO A 50 -16.14 -10.13 2.14
CA PRO A 50 -16.38 -8.79 2.69
C PRO A 50 -17.85 -8.38 2.57
N SER A 51 -18.36 -7.63 3.54
CA SER A 51 -19.70 -7.03 3.46
C SER A 51 -19.76 -5.91 2.41
N GLY A 52 -20.97 -5.45 2.06
CA GLY A 52 -21.14 -4.37 1.08
C GLY A 52 -20.42 -3.07 1.47
N SER A 53 -20.47 -2.67 2.75
CA SER A 53 -19.74 -1.49 3.22
C SER A 53 -18.23 -1.67 3.21
N GLU A 54 -17.73 -2.88 3.49
CA GLU A 54 -16.31 -3.20 3.41
C GLU A 54 -15.83 -3.25 1.96
N MET A 55 -16.66 -3.72 1.03
CA MET A 55 -16.39 -3.67 -0.41
C MET A 55 -16.21 -2.22 -0.90
N GLU A 56 -17.02 -1.30 -0.39
CA GLU A 56 -16.90 0.12 -0.70
C GLU A 56 -15.59 0.73 -0.19
N VAL A 57 -15.17 0.35 1.01
CA VAL A 57 -13.88 0.77 1.58
C VAL A 57 -12.72 0.22 0.74
N LEU A 58 -12.74 -1.06 0.39
CA LEU A 58 -11.71 -1.69 -0.46
C LEU A 58 -11.66 -1.05 -1.85
N ARG A 59 -12.81 -0.69 -2.43
CA ARG A 59 -12.90 0.03 -3.70
C ARG A 59 -12.29 1.42 -3.64
N LYS A 60 -12.35 2.10 -2.49
CA LYS A 60 -11.65 3.38 -2.29
C LYS A 60 -10.13 3.18 -2.24
N ILE A 61 -9.67 2.13 -1.55
CA ILE A 61 -8.24 1.78 -1.50
C ILE A 61 -7.72 1.53 -2.93
N THR A 62 -8.41 0.71 -3.73
CA THR A 62 -7.96 0.36 -5.10
C THR A 62 -7.94 1.54 -6.07
N LYS A 63 -8.61 2.65 -5.74
CA LYS A 63 -8.64 3.89 -6.55
C LYS A 63 -7.72 4.99 -6.00
N SER A 64 -7.03 4.76 -4.89
CA SER A 64 -6.20 5.78 -4.25
C SER A 64 -4.84 5.92 -4.93
N GLU A 65 -4.48 7.13 -5.32
CA GLU A 65 -3.15 7.44 -5.86
C GLU A 65 -2.04 7.44 -4.79
N SER A 66 -2.40 7.56 -3.52
CA SER A 66 -1.47 7.57 -2.38
C SER A 66 -1.12 6.18 -1.85
N VAL A 67 -1.80 5.13 -2.33
CA VAL A 67 -1.60 3.74 -1.89
C VAL A 67 -0.62 3.04 -2.84
N ASN A 68 0.32 2.29 -2.29
CA ASN A 68 1.33 1.60 -3.12
C ASN A 68 0.72 0.41 -3.88
N LYS A 69 1.41 0.00 -4.96
CA LYS A 69 0.94 -1.02 -5.89
C LYS A 69 0.61 -2.36 -5.22
N HIS A 70 1.38 -2.79 -4.22
CA HIS A 70 1.11 -4.05 -3.52
C HIS A 70 -0.19 -3.99 -2.74
N GLU A 71 -0.42 -2.91 -2.00
CA GLU A 71 -1.64 -2.71 -1.24
C GLU A 71 -2.88 -2.61 -2.13
N LEU A 72 -2.77 -1.97 -3.30
CA LEU A 72 -3.83 -1.96 -4.32
C LEU A 72 -4.20 -3.38 -4.78
N VAL A 73 -3.18 -4.21 -5.05
CA VAL A 73 -3.39 -5.61 -5.46
C VAL A 73 -4.03 -6.41 -4.33
N LEU A 74 -3.55 -6.28 -3.09
CA LEU A 74 -4.11 -6.98 -1.93
C LEU A 74 -5.58 -6.61 -1.69
N ALA A 75 -5.93 -5.31 -1.80
CA ALA A 75 -7.30 -4.87 -1.69
C ALA A 75 -8.19 -5.47 -2.79
N GLY A 76 -7.71 -5.50 -4.04
CA GLY A 76 -8.40 -6.14 -5.15
C GLY A 76 -8.61 -7.65 -4.96
N VAL A 77 -7.62 -8.36 -4.41
CA VAL A 77 -7.75 -9.79 -4.09
C VAL A 77 -8.78 -10.01 -2.98
N LEU A 78 -8.77 -9.17 -1.94
CA LEU A 78 -9.74 -9.25 -0.85
C LEU A 78 -11.17 -8.95 -1.32
N MET A 79 -11.34 -8.04 -2.30
CA MET A 79 -12.64 -7.80 -2.95
C MET A 79 -13.15 -9.03 -3.73
N ASN A 80 -12.26 -9.77 -4.40
CA ASN A 80 -12.62 -10.95 -5.20
C ASN A 80 -12.75 -12.23 -4.37
N LEU A 81 -12.65 -12.13 -3.05
CA LEU A 81 -12.56 -13.27 -2.18
C LEU A 81 -13.93 -13.95 -2.00
N GLU A 82 -14.03 -15.19 -2.45
CA GLU A 82 -15.19 -16.07 -2.19
C GLU A 82 -14.72 -17.32 -1.43
N HIS A 83 -14.75 -17.27 -0.10
CA HIS A 83 -14.17 -18.26 0.82
C HIS A 83 -12.63 -18.39 0.78
N LYS A 84 -12.01 -18.30 -0.40
CA LYS A 84 -10.56 -18.41 -0.62
C LYS A 84 -10.15 -17.63 -1.86
N ALA A 85 -8.87 -17.31 -1.97
CA ALA A 85 -8.33 -16.67 -3.16
C ALA A 85 -8.45 -17.58 -4.39
N SER A 86 -8.87 -17.01 -5.52
CA SER A 86 -8.92 -17.69 -6.82
C SER A 86 -7.52 -18.11 -7.29
N SER A 87 -7.43 -19.02 -8.25
CA SER A 87 -6.13 -19.41 -8.83
C SER A 87 -5.40 -18.23 -9.49
N ALA A 88 -6.14 -17.28 -10.07
CA ALA A 88 -5.57 -16.08 -10.66
C ALA A 88 -5.03 -15.14 -9.59
N ASP A 89 -5.78 -14.96 -8.50
CA ASP A 89 -5.35 -14.10 -7.40
C ASP A 89 -4.19 -14.70 -6.61
N LYS A 90 -4.14 -16.03 -6.45
CA LYS A 90 -2.97 -16.71 -5.86
C LYS A 90 -1.67 -16.46 -6.63
N LYS A 91 -1.73 -16.29 -7.95
CA LYS A 91 -0.54 -15.89 -8.74
C LYS A 91 -0.09 -14.47 -8.40
N LYS A 92 -1.03 -13.53 -8.25
CA LYS A 92 -0.72 -12.15 -7.84
C LYS A 92 -0.15 -12.10 -6.42
N LEU A 93 -0.74 -12.87 -5.50
CA LEU A 93 -0.25 -13.00 -4.13
C LEU A 93 1.16 -13.59 -4.08
N LYS A 94 1.44 -14.61 -4.90
CA LYS A 94 2.79 -15.17 -5.03
C LYS A 94 3.79 -14.12 -5.52
N ALA A 95 3.43 -13.32 -6.53
CA ALA A 95 4.32 -12.27 -7.01
C ALA A 95 4.67 -11.24 -5.91
N ILE A 96 3.73 -10.89 -5.04
CA ILE A 96 3.99 -10.01 -3.88
C ILE A 96 4.89 -10.69 -2.85
N LEU A 97 4.65 -11.98 -2.56
CA LEU A 97 5.45 -12.75 -1.60
C LEU A 97 6.89 -12.96 -2.07
N ASP A 98 7.11 -13.02 -3.38
CA ASP A 98 8.43 -13.16 -3.99
C ASP A 98 9.13 -11.79 -4.18
N ASP A 99 8.43 -10.66 -3.97
CA ASP A 99 9.00 -9.31 -4.09
C ASP A 99 9.61 -8.85 -2.75
N GLU A 100 10.94 -8.79 -2.71
CA GLU A 100 11.71 -8.36 -1.53
C GLU A 100 11.54 -6.88 -1.17
N SER A 101 11.02 -6.05 -2.09
CA SER A 101 10.74 -4.64 -1.83
C SER A 101 9.43 -4.43 -1.07
N ALA A 102 8.57 -5.44 -0.99
CA ALA A 102 7.34 -5.37 -0.22
C ALA A 102 7.62 -5.36 1.29
N SER A 103 6.85 -4.56 2.03
CA SER A 103 6.99 -4.51 3.48
C SER A 103 6.54 -5.82 4.14
N HIS A 104 7.06 -6.11 5.34
CA HIS A 104 6.63 -7.29 6.10
C HIS A 104 5.11 -7.31 6.34
N ALA A 105 4.50 -6.15 6.52
CA ALA A 105 3.07 -6.02 6.73
C ALA A 105 2.26 -6.41 5.47
N VAL A 106 2.77 -6.05 4.27
CA VAL A 106 2.23 -6.48 2.98
C VAL A 106 2.39 -7.99 2.81
N HIS A 107 3.57 -8.55 3.13
CA HIS A 107 3.79 -10.01 3.08
C HIS A 107 2.86 -10.77 4.03
N ASP A 108 2.63 -10.28 5.24
CA ASP A 108 1.71 -10.91 6.18
C ASP A 108 0.27 -10.95 5.62
N ILE A 109 -0.25 -9.86 5.07
CA ILE A 109 -1.58 -9.85 4.43
C ILE A 109 -1.61 -10.81 3.24
N ALA A 110 -0.58 -10.80 2.38
CA ALA A 110 -0.49 -11.65 1.20
C ALA A 110 -0.46 -13.15 1.57
N SER A 111 0.32 -13.50 2.59
CA SER A 111 0.45 -14.85 3.11
C SER A 111 -0.89 -15.35 3.64
N ILE A 112 -1.58 -14.54 4.46
CA ILE A 112 -2.88 -14.92 5.02
C ILE A 112 -3.92 -15.09 3.91
N LEU A 113 -4.00 -14.19 2.92
CA LEU A 113 -4.91 -14.33 1.78
C LEU A 113 -4.62 -15.61 0.95
N THR A 114 -3.36 -16.03 0.87
CA THR A 114 -2.96 -17.23 0.12
C THR A 114 -3.45 -18.51 0.79
N SER A 115 -3.35 -18.59 2.13
CA SER A 115 -3.75 -19.75 2.93
C SER A 115 -5.19 -19.68 3.43
N LEU A 116 -5.87 -18.54 3.29
CA LEU A 116 -7.22 -18.33 3.78
C LEU A 116 -8.18 -19.38 3.20
N ASN A 117 -8.94 -20.02 4.08
CA ASN A 117 -10.06 -20.88 3.73
C ASN A 117 -11.22 -20.59 4.70
N HIS A 118 -12.27 -19.95 4.20
CA HIS A 118 -13.39 -19.35 4.93
C HIS A 118 -13.00 -18.20 5.86
N LYS A 119 -12.14 -18.43 6.86
CA LYS A 119 -11.75 -17.41 7.85
C LYS A 119 -10.27 -17.54 8.24
N PRO A 120 -9.64 -16.47 8.75
CA PRO A 120 -8.25 -16.55 9.21
C PRO A 120 -8.10 -17.57 10.35
N SER A 121 -6.97 -18.29 10.35
CA SER A 121 -6.62 -19.21 11.43
C SER A 121 -6.38 -18.46 12.75
N GLY A 122 -6.30 -19.17 13.88
CA GLY A 122 -5.99 -18.54 15.17
C GLY A 122 -4.61 -17.85 15.17
N GLY A 123 -3.63 -18.39 14.45
CA GLY A 123 -2.32 -17.76 14.27
C GLY A 123 -2.41 -16.50 13.41
N ASP A 124 -3.15 -16.58 12.30
CA ASP A 124 -3.33 -15.44 11.39
C ASP A 124 -4.10 -14.30 12.06
N LYS A 125 -5.10 -14.60 12.88
CA LYS A 125 -5.81 -13.57 13.66
C LYS A 125 -4.87 -12.78 14.57
N LYS A 126 -3.90 -13.44 15.21
CA LYS A 126 -2.89 -12.76 16.03
C LYS A 126 -1.99 -11.86 15.19
N LYS A 127 -1.62 -12.29 13.98
CA LYS A 127 -0.86 -11.44 13.04
C LYS A 127 -1.68 -10.23 12.62
N LEU A 128 -2.93 -10.42 12.21
CA LEU A 128 -3.84 -9.33 11.83
C LEU A 128 -4.04 -8.33 12.97
N GLN A 129 -4.22 -8.79 14.21
CA GLN A 129 -4.31 -7.92 15.38
C GLN A 129 -3.04 -7.08 15.58
N LYS A 130 -1.85 -7.69 15.41
CA LYS A 130 -0.59 -6.95 15.45
C LYS A 130 -0.53 -5.90 14.35
N LEU A 131 -1.13 -6.12 13.19
CA LEU A 131 -1.16 -5.14 12.09
C LEU A 131 -2.09 -3.93 12.36
N ILE A 132 -2.95 -4.01 13.37
CA ILE A 132 -3.92 -2.94 13.68
C ILE A 132 -3.41 -1.98 14.77
N GLN A 133 -2.58 -2.50 15.66
CA GLN A 133 -2.03 -1.80 16.83
C GLN A 133 -1.01 -0.72 16.46
#